data_AF-A0A4R1I9Y9-F1
#
_entry.id   AF-A0A4R1I9Y9-F1
#
_cell.length_a   1.000
_cell.length_b   1.000
_cell.length_c   1.000
_cell.angle_alpha   90.00
_cell.angle_beta   90.00
_cell.angle_gamma   90.00
#
_symmetry.space_group_name_H-M   'P 1'
#
loop_
_entity.id
_entity.type
_entity.pdbx_description
1 polymer ?
#
loop_
_entity_poly.entity_id
_entity_poly.type
_entity_poly.pdbx_seq_one_letter_code
_entity_poly.pdbx_strand_id
1 'polypeptide(L)'
;MSKAPVWSIERLTAMETSQLKQLLANAQARGADELAALCEQVLATRGPVKKAPASSSTSSSSSGRRAARDFVSEFHFVCENDRGVSTDGEGFFWTGSWVVPEDEIIKSMQAGGKLALHSARAEMSYRQGKILDYRKSDGDTAKKRNIGFEFLVAADDVPLAWSGDGTGEKGYRWGSSK
;
A
#
# COMPACT_ATOMS: atom_id res chain seq x y z
N MET A 1 19.16 0.61 -13.46
CA MET A 1 18.99 -0.43 -12.43
C MET A 1 18.71 0.28 -11.11
N SER A 2 17.44 0.46 -10.74
CA SER A 2 17.10 1.13 -9.48
C SER A 2 17.28 0.12 -8.35
N LYS A 3 18.22 0.38 -7.44
CA LYS A 3 18.38 -0.41 -6.22
C LYS A 3 17.06 -0.39 -5.46
N ALA A 4 16.56 -1.56 -5.07
CA ALA A 4 15.41 -1.62 -4.16
C ALA A 4 15.73 -0.81 -2.89
N PRO A 5 14.77 -0.08 -2.31
CA PRO A 5 14.99 0.64 -1.07
C PRO A 5 15.46 -0.35 0.00
N VAL A 6 16.63 -0.09 0.56
CA VAL A 6 17.22 -0.92 1.62
C VAL A 6 16.51 -0.58 2.93
N TRP A 7 15.87 -1.56 3.54
CA TRP A 7 15.28 -1.43 4.88
C TRP A 7 16.39 -1.33 5.94
N SER A 8 16.25 -0.43 6.92
CA SER A 8 17.20 -0.29 8.02
C SER A 8 16.53 -0.43 9.39
N ILE A 9 17.29 -0.92 10.36
CA ILE A 9 16.84 -1.14 11.74
C ILE A 9 16.37 0.17 12.38
N GLU A 10 17.09 1.28 12.13
CA GLU A 10 16.77 2.61 12.65
C GLU A 10 15.35 3.04 12.25
N ARG A 11 14.96 2.78 11.00
CA ARG A 11 13.64 3.14 10.46
C ARG A 11 12.51 2.34 11.09
N LEU A 12 12.70 1.03 11.21
CA LEU A 12 11.74 0.16 11.90
C LEU A 12 11.61 0.52 13.38
N THR A 13 12.68 1.03 14.00
CA THR A 13 12.69 1.47 15.40
C THR A 13 11.93 2.77 15.62
N ALA A 14 11.69 3.59 14.60
CA ALA A 14 10.85 4.78 14.66
C ALA A 14 9.34 4.46 14.53
N MET A 15 8.96 3.31 13.95
CA MET A 15 7.56 2.94 13.75
C MET A 15 6.86 2.54 15.05
N GLU A 16 5.55 2.78 15.15
CA GLU A 16 4.78 2.26 16.28
C GLU A 16 4.77 0.73 16.32
N THR A 17 4.65 0.15 17.50
CA THR A 17 4.65 -1.32 17.67
C THR A 17 3.50 -2.01 16.94
N SER A 18 2.34 -1.36 16.82
CA SER A 18 1.20 -1.82 16.02
C SER A 18 1.57 -1.92 14.53
N GLN A 19 2.17 -0.86 13.99
CA GLN A 19 2.62 -0.76 12.60
C GLN A 19 3.72 -1.79 12.29
N LEU A 20 4.69 -1.94 13.19
CA LEU A 20 5.78 -2.89 13.03
C LEU A 20 5.30 -4.36 13.05
N LYS A 21 4.28 -4.68 13.85
CA LYS A 21 3.65 -6.01 13.86
C LYS A 21 2.88 -6.29 12.57
N GLN A 22 2.18 -5.29 12.04
CA GLN A 22 1.48 -5.43 10.76
C GLN A 22 2.47 -5.61 9.60
N LEU A 23 3.54 -4.81 9.59
CA LEU A 23 4.61 -4.93 8.59
C LEU A 23 5.27 -6.32 8.64
N LEU A 24 5.52 -6.85 9.83
CA LEU A 24 6.01 -8.22 10.01
C LEU A 24 5.04 -9.25 9.43
N ALA A 25 3.76 -9.18 9.78
CA ALA A 25 2.74 -10.13 9.28
C ALA A 25 2.64 -10.08 7.74
N ASN A 26 2.72 -8.89 7.16
CA ASN A 26 2.73 -8.69 5.71
C ASN A 26 4.01 -9.23 5.06
N ALA A 27 5.18 -9.04 5.68
CA ALA A 27 6.45 -9.57 5.20
C ALA A 27 6.46 -11.10 5.21
N GLN A 28 6.00 -11.72 6.31
CA GLN A 28 5.90 -13.18 6.46
C GLN A 28 4.91 -13.80 5.46
N ALA A 29 3.73 -13.20 5.28
CA ALA A 29 2.74 -13.67 4.30
C ALA A 29 3.25 -13.63 2.85
N ARG A 30 4.32 -12.87 2.58
CA ARG A 30 4.86 -12.61 1.25
C ARG A 30 6.26 -13.20 1.01
N GLY A 31 6.81 -13.93 1.98
CA GLY A 31 8.17 -14.50 1.86
C GLY A 31 9.27 -13.44 1.77
N ALA A 32 9.04 -12.25 2.31
CA ALA A 32 10.04 -11.19 2.38
C ALA A 32 10.93 -11.38 3.62
N ASP A 33 11.73 -12.45 3.62
CA ASP A 33 12.43 -12.96 4.81
C ASP A 33 13.39 -11.91 5.43
N GLU A 34 14.07 -11.12 4.61
CA GLU A 34 14.97 -10.06 5.09
C GLU A 34 14.22 -8.96 5.85
N LEU A 35 13.05 -8.54 5.35
CA LEU A 35 12.21 -7.53 6.00
C LEU A 35 11.57 -8.08 7.27
N ALA A 36 11.10 -9.34 7.23
CA ALA A 36 10.56 -10.01 8.39
C ALA A 36 11.61 -10.11 9.51
N ALA A 37 12.84 -10.52 9.18
CA ALA A 37 13.94 -10.62 10.14
C ALA A 37 14.29 -9.27 10.78
N LEU A 38 14.32 -8.18 9.99
CA LEU A 38 14.55 -6.84 10.51
C LEU A 38 13.42 -6.37 11.44
N CYS A 39 12.16 -6.68 11.12
CA CYS A 39 11.01 -6.35 11.97
C CYS A 39 11.02 -7.14 13.28
N GLU A 40 11.34 -8.44 13.23
CA GLU A 40 11.50 -9.30 14.39
C GLU A 40 12.63 -8.82 15.30
N GLN A 41 13.76 -8.41 14.72
CA GLN A 41 14.90 -7.86 15.46
C GLN A 41 14.50 -6.61 16.26
N VAL A 42 13.75 -5.70 15.63
CA VAL A 42 13.31 -4.45 16.29
C VAL A 42 12.22 -4.75 17.34
N LEU A 43 11.28 -5.66 17.06
CA LEU A 43 10.29 -6.10 18.04
C LEU A 43 10.95 -6.78 19.26
N ALA A 44 12.01 -7.56 19.04
CA ALA A 44 12.76 -8.21 20.12
C ALA A 44 13.49 -7.18 21.02
N THR A 45 14.05 -6.11 20.44
CA THR A 45 14.68 -5.03 21.23
C THR A 45 13.70 -4.25 22.11
N ARG A 46 12.41 -4.25 21.77
CA ARG A 46 11.36 -3.53 22.51
C ARG A 46 10.79 -4.30 23.72
N GLY A 47 11.26 -5.52 23.96
CA GLY A 47 10.86 -6.34 25.10
C GLY A 47 9.48 -7.00 24.93
N PRO A 48 9.22 -8.13 25.63
CA PRO A 48 8.05 -8.94 25.37
C PRO A 48 6.82 -8.47 26.16
N VAL A 49 5.75 -8.10 25.46
CA VAL A 49 4.40 -8.30 26.01
C VAL A 49 3.83 -9.59 25.40
N LYS A 50 3.85 -10.65 26.23
CA LYS A 50 3.19 -11.93 25.93
C LYS A 50 1.68 -11.71 25.74
N LYS A 51 1.12 -12.12 24.58
CA LYS A 51 0.15 -13.24 24.49
C LYS A 51 -0.56 -13.37 23.12
N ALA A 52 -0.62 -14.64 22.73
CA ALA A 52 -1.70 -15.41 22.08
C ALA A 52 -1.99 -15.25 20.58
N PRO A 53 -2.24 -16.38 19.88
CA PRO A 53 -2.41 -16.42 18.43
C PRO A 53 -3.87 -16.13 18.04
N ALA A 54 -4.06 -15.40 16.94
CA ALA A 54 -5.37 -15.21 16.34
C ALA A 54 -5.36 -15.78 14.91
N SER A 55 -5.85 -17.01 14.83
CA SER A 55 -6.80 -17.52 13.84
C SER A 55 -6.65 -17.07 12.39
N SER A 56 -6.17 -18.01 11.58
CA SER A 56 -6.51 -18.16 10.17
C SER A 56 -8.02 -18.10 9.93
N SER A 57 -8.45 -17.27 9.00
CA SER A 57 -9.73 -17.44 8.31
C SER A 57 -9.54 -17.31 6.81
N THR A 58 -9.44 -18.48 6.18
CA THR A 58 -9.71 -18.72 4.79
C THR A 58 -11.15 -18.35 4.47
N SER A 59 -11.39 -17.58 3.41
CA SER A 59 -12.67 -17.64 2.69
C SER A 59 -12.47 -17.40 1.20
N SER A 60 -12.57 -18.52 0.51
CA SER A 60 -12.82 -18.67 -0.92
C SER A 60 -14.26 -18.31 -1.28
N SER A 61 -14.47 -17.56 -2.37
CA SER A 61 -15.56 -17.75 -3.37
C SER A 61 -15.48 -16.62 -4.40
N SER A 62 -14.92 -16.86 -5.58
CA SER A 62 -15.52 -17.48 -6.78
C SER A 62 -16.17 -16.47 -7.74
N SER A 63 -15.52 -16.33 -8.89
CA SER A 63 -16.13 -16.33 -10.23
C SER A 63 -16.75 -15.04 -10.76
N GLY A 64 -15.88 -14.20 -11.32
CA GLY A 64 -16.17 -13.42 -12.52
C GLY A 64 -15.00 -13.58 -13.51
N ARG A 65 -15.15 -14.45 -14.51
CA ARG A 65 -14.17 -14.69 -15.57
C ARG A 65 -13.82 -13.39 -16.30
N ARG A 66 -12.62 -12.85 -16.07
CA ARG A 66 -11.91 -12.01 -17.05
C ARG A 66 -10.58 -12.67 -17.37
N ALA A 67 -10.28 -12.68 -18.66
CA ALA A 67 -9.15 -13.38 -19.27
C ALA A 67 -7.82 -13.03 -18.58
N ALA A 68 -6.93 -14.03 -18.50
CA ALA A 68 -5.48 -13.93 -18.22
C ALA A 68 -4.97 -12.65 -17.51
N ARG A 69 -5.37 -12.49 -16.24
CA ARG A 69 -4.73 -11.71 -15.14
C ARG A 69 -4.00 -10.41 -15.55
N ASP A 70 -4.81 -9.41 -15.91
CA ASP A 70 -4.42 -8.01 -15.75
C ASP A 70 -4.42 -7.65 -14.25
N PHE A 71 -3.43 -6.87 -13.82
CA PHE A 71 -3.31 -6.28 -12.49
C PHE A 71 -3.26 -4.75 -12.62
N VAL A 72 -3.62 -4.02 -11.56
CA VAL A 72 -3.42 -2.57 -11.57
C VAL A 72 -1.94 -2.26 -11.40
N SER A 73 -1.29 -1.77 -12.45
CA SER A 73 0.12 -1.37 -12.43
C SER A 73 0.33 0.01 -11.79
N GLU A 74 -0.61 0.93 -11.99
CA GLU A 74 -0.55 2.29 -11.44
C GLU A 74 -1.95 2.70 -10.96
N PHE A 75 -2.03 3.14 -9.70
CA PHE A 75 -3.20 3.78 -9.12
C PHE A 75 -3.07 5.30 -9.25
N HIS A 76 -4.02 5.95 -9.91
CA HIS A 76 -4.08 7.39 -10.03
C HIS A 76 -5.27 7.93 -9.23
N PHE A 77 -5.00 8.85 -8.31
CA PHE A 77 -6.03 9.46 -7.48
C PHE A 77 -5.97 10.99 -7.54
N VAL A 78 -7.13 11.62 -7.67
CA VAL A 78 -7.27 13.08 -7.53
C VAL A 78 -7.42 13.38 -6.05
N CYS A 79 -6.45 14.07 -5.48
CA CYS A 79 -6.39 14.45 -4.08
C CYS A 79 -6.00 15.92 -3.98
N GLU A 80 -6.95 16.78 -3.62
CA GLU A 80 -6.67 18.20 -3.45
C GLU A 80 -5.92 18.48 -2.14
N ASN A 81 -4.85 19.27 -2.22
CA ASN A 81 -4.11 19.84 -1.09
C ASN A 81 -3.62 18.81 -0.05
N ASP A 82 -3.10 17.66 -0.47
CA ASP A 82 -2.55 16.64 0.44
C ASP A 82 -3.55 16.17 1.51
N ARG A 83 -4.85 16.21 1.21
CA ARG A 83 -5.88 15.85 2.20
C ARG A 83 -5.71 14.42 2.70
N GLY A 84 -5.40 14.29 3.98
CA GLY A 84 -5.18 13.00 4.64
C GLY A 84 -3.85 12.34 4.27
N VAL A 85 -2.99 13.01 3.51
CA VAL A 85 -1.63 12.56 3.25
C VAL A 85 -0.78 12.88 4.46
N SER A 86 -0.06 11.90 4.98
CA SER A 86 0.96 12.11 6.01
C SER A 86 2.32 11.74 5.48
N THR A 87 3.29 12.64 5.66
CA THR A 87 4.67 12.45 5.21
C THR A 87 5.57 12.26 6.41
N ASP A 88 6.43 11.25 6.37
CA ASP A 88 7.38 10.97 7.47
C ASP A 88 8.74 11.64 7.24
N GLY A 89 8.83 12.60 6.30
CA GLY A 89 10.02 13.41 6.02
C GLY A 89 11.11 12.74 5.18
N GLU A 90 11.06 11.41 4.96
CA GLU A 90 12.17 10.64 4.38
C GLU A 90 11.87 9.99 3.02
N GLY A 91 11.10 10.65 2.16
CA GLY A 91 10.75 10.10 0.84
C GLY A 91 9.73 8.95 0.91
N PHE A 92 8.91 8.94 1.95
CA PHE A 92 7.73 8.07 2.06
C PHE A 92 6.52 8.91 2.45
N PHE A 93 5.35 8.45 2.03
CA PHE A 93 4.09 9.05 2.45
C PHE A 93 3.01 8.00 2.58
N TRP A 94 2.11 8.21 3.54
CA TRP A 94 0.81 7.57 3.55
C TRP A 94 -0.17 8.43 2.78
N THR A 95 -1.00 7.80 1.96
CA THR A 95 -2.12 8.49 1.32
C THR A 95 -3.27 8.71 2.31
N GLY A 96 -4.21 9.57 1.93
CA GLY A 96 -5.56 9.50 2.48
C GLY A 96 -6.26 8.17 2.14
N SER A 97 -7.51 8.03 2.60
CA SER A 97 -8.30 6.81 2.43
C SER A 97 -8.96 6.71 1.06
N TRP A 98 -8.77 5.56 0.39
CA TRP A 98 -9.36 5.25 -0.91
C TRP A 98 -10.13 3.95 -0.89
N VAL A 99 -11.37 3.99 -1.40
CA VAL A 99 -12.18 2.77 -1.59
C VAL A 99 -11.75 2.09 -2.88
N VAL A 100 -10.99 0.99 -2.75
CA VAL A 100 -10.43 0.19 -3.86
C VAL A 100 -10.57 -1.29 -3.48
N PRO A 101 -10.80 -2.22 -4.43
CA PRO A 101 -10.80 -3.65 -4.12
C PRO A 101 -9.46 -4.12 -3.54
N GLU A 102 -9.47 -4.76 -2.38
CA GLU A 102 -8.26 -5.21 -1.67
C GLU A 102 -7.42 -6.17 -2.52
N ASP A 103 -8.06 -7.06 -3.28
CA ASP A 103 -7.38 -7.99 -4.20
C ASP A 103 -6.53 -7.29 -5.26
N GLU A 104 -6.98 -6.13 -5.75
CA GLU A 104 -6.22 -5.36 -6.75
C GLU A 104 -5.01 -4.66 -6.12
N ILE A 105 -5.12 -4.23 -4.86
CA ILE A 105 -4.01 -3.69 -4.09
C ILE A 105 -2.93 -4.77 -3.93
N ILE A 106 -3.34 -5.96 -3.47
CA ILE A 106 -2.42 -7.09 -3.24
C ILE A 106 -1.69 -7.47 -4.53
N LYS A 107 -2.40 -7.67 -5.64
CA LYS A 107 -1.79 -8.01 -6.94
C LYS A 107 -0.86 -6.91 -7.44
N SER A 108 -1.28 -5.65 -7.34
CA SER A 108 -0.49 -4.49 -7.73
C SER A 108 0.85 -4.47 -6.98
N MET A 109 0.81 -4.60 -5.66
CA MET A 109 2.02 -4.62 -4.83
C MET A 109 2.96 -5.77 -5.18
N GLN A 110 2.42 -6.98 -5.41
CA GLN A 110 3.21 -8.14 -5.83
C GLN A 110 3.93 -7.89 -7.16
N ALA A 111 3.30 -7.14 -8.06
CA ALA A 111 3.88 -6.74 -9.34
C ALA A 111 4.76 -5.46 -9.26
N GLY A 112 4.95 -4.89 -8.06
CA GLY A 112 5.72 -3.66 -7.88
C GLY A 112 4.99 -2.40 -8.34
N GLY A 113 3.67 -2.38 -8.22
CA GLY A 113 2.81 -1.30 -8.66
C GLY A 113 3.07 0.03 -7.97
N LYS A 114 2.60 1.09 -8.64
CA LYS A 114 2.79 2.47 -8.25
C LYS A 114 1.49 3.16 -7.88
N LEU A 115 1.63 4.27 -7.18
CA LEU A 115 0.54 5.19 -6.87
C LEU A 115 0.95 6.62 -7.23
N ALA A 116 -0.01 7.39 -7.73
CA ALA A 116 0.14 8.79 -8.11
C ALA A 116 -1.04 9.62 -7.58
N LEU A 117 -0.73 10.72 -6.90
CA LEU A 117 -1.68 11.73 -6.43
C LEU A 117 -1.60 12.96 -7.33
N HIS A 118 -2.75 13.43 -7.77
CA HIS A 118 -2.91 14.55 -8.69
C HIS A 118 -3.83 15.62 -8.08
N SER A 119 -3.56 16.89 -8.36
CA SER A 119 -4.50 17.96 -8.01
C SER A 119 -5.71 17.94 -8.94
N ALA A 120 -5.47 17.61 -10.22
CA ALA A 120 -6.50 17.40 -11.24
C ALA A 120 -6.04 16.38 -12.28
N ARG A 121 -6.98 15.76 -13.01
CA ARG A 121 -6.66 14.77 -14.07
C ARG A 121 -5.81 15.33 -15.21
N ALA A 122 -5.91 16.64 -15.47
CA ALA A 122 -5.14 17.30 -16.52
C ALA A 122 -3.69 17.59 -16.10
N GLU A 123 -3.36 17.40 -14.82
CA GLU A 123 -2.07 17.75 -14.25
C GLU A 123 -1.22 16.50 -14.00
N MET A 124 0.11 16.70 -14.01
CA MET A 124 1.05 15.68 -13.56
C MET A 124 0.84 15.39 -12.07
N SER A 125 1.25 14.19 -11.63
CA SER A 125 1.21 13.88 -10.22
C SER A 125 2.15 14.79 -9.43
N TYR A 126 1.67 15.27 -8.28
CA TYR A 126 2.50 16.05 -7.35
C TYR A 126 3.15 15.17 -6.29
N ARG A 127 2.62 13.95 -6.07
CA ARG A 127 3.22 12.89 -5.25
C ARG A 127 3.02 11.54 -5.92
N GLN A 128 4.07 10.74 -5.97
CA GLN A 128 4.02 9.43 -6.61
C GLN A 128 5.08 8.51 -6.07
N GLY A 129 4.95 7.22 -6.33
CA GLY A 129 5.98 6.26 -6.00
C GLY A 129 5.52 4.81 -5.99
N LYS A 130 6.37 3.93 -5.47
CA LYS A 130 6.09 2.48 -5.37
C LYS A 130 5.26 2.17 -4.13
N ILE A 131 4.20 1.38 -4.28
CA ILE A 131 3.40 0.92 -3.13
C ILE A 131 4.19 -0.12 -2.35
N LEU A 132 4.37 0.12 -1.05
CA LEU A 132 5.09 -0.77 -0.14
C LEU A 132 4.16 -1.52 0.81
N ASP A 133 3.14 -0.84 1.32
CA ASP A 133 2.18 -1.43 2.23
C ASP A 133 0.80 -0.76 2.09
N TYR A 134 -0.20 -1.35 2.73
CA TYR A 134 -1.51 -0.74 2.87
C TYR A 134 -2.12 -1.04 4.23
N ARG A 135 -3.06 -0.20 4.67
CA ARG A 135 -3.87 -0.44 5.86
C ARG A 135 -5.32 -0.10 5.60
N LYS A 136 -6.21 -0.79 6.32
CA LYS A 136 -7.63 -0.45 6.36
C LYS A 136 -7.77 0.84 7.17
N SER A 137 -8.40 1.85 6.57
CA SER A 137 -8.87 3.01 7.32
C SER A 137 -10.27 2.71 7.81
N ASP A 138 -10.55 2.95 9.08
CA ASP A 138 -11.91 2.91 9.61
C ASP A 138 -12.69 4.09 9.03
N GLY A 139 -13.24 3.89 7.84
CA GLY A 139 -14.24 4.79 7.28
C GLY A 139 -15.49 4.77 8.16
N ASP A 140 -16.17 5.91 8.23
CA ASP A 140 -17.42 6.10 8.98
C ASP A 140 -18.31 4.84 8.93
N THR A 141 -18.36 4.15 10.06
CA THR A 141 -19.01 2.84 10.28
C THR A 141 -20.51 2.84 9.95
N ALA A 142 -21.09 4.00 9.63
CA ALA A 142 -22.46 4.15 9.18
C ALA A 142 -22.76 3.48 7.81
N LYS A 143 -21.75 3.23 6.96
CA LYS A 143 -21.96 2.56 5.65
C LYS A 143 -21.03 1.37 5.46
N LYS A 144 -21.41 0.23 6.04
CA LYS A 144 -20.79 -1.13 5.95
C LYS A 144 -20.33 -1.65 4.58
N ARG A 145 -20.41 -0.90 3.48
CA ARG A 145 -20.14 -1.40 2.11
C ARG A 145 -18.83 -0.93 1.48
N ASN A 146 -18.16 0.09 2.02
CA ASN A 146 -16.98 0.67 1.37
C ASN A 146 -15.81 0.78 2.36
N ILE A 147 -15.03 -0.29 2.52
CA ILE A 147 -13.78 -0.25 3.29
C ILE A 147 -12.80 0.65 2.52
N GLY A 148 -12.26 1.64 3.21
CA GLY A 148 -11.21 2.51 2.69
C GLY A 148 -9.83 1.96 3.01
N PHE A 149 -8.87 2.24 2.13
CA PHE A 149 -7.48 1.83 2.27
C PHE A 149 -6.55 3.02 2.15
N GLU A 150 -5.57 3.09 3.04
CA GLU A 150 -4.45 4.00 2.94
C GLU A 150 -3.22 3.24 2.49
N PHE A 151 -2.41 3.86 1.64
CA PHE A 151 -1.25 3.22 1.01
C PHE A 151 0.02 3.86 1.56
N LEU A 152 0.99 3.02 1.95
CA LEU A 152 2.35 3.45 2.19
C LEU A 152 3.10 3.43 0.86
N VAL A 153 3.63 4.58 0.48
CA VAL A 153 4.29 4.77 -0.80
C VAL A 153 5.73 5.22 -0.57
N ALA A 154 6.67 4.53 -1.23
CA ALA A 154 8.05 5.00 -1.40
C ALA A 154 8.08 6.04 -2.51
N ALA A 155 8.18 7.31 -2.13
CA ALA A 155 8.15 8.43 -3.06
C ALA A 155 9.29 8.34 -4.08
N ASP A 156 9.01 8.72 -5.31
CA ASP A 156 10.02 8.95 -6.34
C ASP A 156 9.83 10.33 -6.98
N ASP A 157 10.89 10.85 -7.60
CA ASP A 157 10.92 12.20 -8.17
C ASP A 157 10.51 12.23 -9.65
N VAL A 158 9.80 11.21 -10.13
CA VAL A 158 9.38 11.12 -11.54
C VAL A 158 7.87 11.29 -11.64
N PRO A 159 7.36 12.53 -11.82
CA PRO A 159 5.93 12.78 -11.99
C PRO A 159 5.32 11.90 -13.07
N LEU A 160 4.16 11.34 -12.76
CA LEU A 160 3.40 10.51 -13.67
C LEU A 160 2.27 11.35 -14.27
N ALA A 161 2.09 11.24 -15.58
CA ALA A 161 0.88 11.76 -16.23
C ALA A 161 -0.32 10.94 -15.76
N TRP A 162 -1.49 11.58 -15.66
CA TRP A 162 -2.73 10.86 -15.38
C TRP A 162 -2.93 9.75 -16.41
N SER A 163 -3.20 8.54 -15.93
CA SER A 163 -3.41 7.37 -16.77
C SER A 163 -4.48 6.45 -16.18
N GLY A 164 -5.14 5.71 -17.07
CA GLY A 164 -6.07 4.65 -16.70
C GLY A 164 -7.55 4.97 -16.87
N ASP A 165 -8.33 3.90 -16.90
CA ASP A 165 -9.78 3.93 -17.03
C ASP A 165 -10.43 4.06 -15.65
N GLY A 166 -11.36 5.02 -15.50
CA GLY A 166 -12.09 5.25 -14.25
C GLY A 166 -12.92 6.53 -14.26
N THR A 167 -13.94 6.59 -13.39
CA THR A 167 -14.83 7.75 -13.24
C THR A 167 -14.51 8.55 -11.98
N GLY A 168 -14.67 9.88 -12.04
CA GLY A 168 -14.45 10.78 -10.90
C GLY A 168 -12.97 10.92 -10.49
N GLU A 169 -12.65 10.65 -9.23
CA GLU A 169 -11.33 10.92 -8.64
C GLU A 169 -10.31 9.78 -8.80
N LYS A 170 -10.65 8.69 -9.51
CA LYS A 170 -9.79 7.49 -9.60
C LYS A 170 -9.53 7.09 -11.05
N GLY A 171 -8.31 6.64 -11.33
CA GLY A 171 -7.88 6.03 -12.58
C GLY A 171 -6.98 4.82 -12.30
N TYR A 172 -7.13 3.76 -13.10
CA TYR A 172 -6.33 2.54 -12.95
C TYR A 172 -5.63 2.22 -14.27
N ARG A 173 -4.30 2.21 -14.24
CA ARG A 173 -3.51 1.70 -15.37
C ARG A 173 -3.33 0.21 -15.21
N TRP A 174 -3.87 -0.57 -16.13
CA TRP A 174 -3.73 -2.02 -16.12
C TRP A 174 -2.39 -2.44 -16.74
N GLY A 175 -1.73 -3.41 -16.11
CA GLY A 175 -0.58 -4.12 -16.63
C GLY A 175 -0.91 -5.59 -16.79
N SER A 176 -0.26 -6.26 -17.74
CA SER A 176 -0.39 -7.70 -17.93
C SER A 176 0.83 -8.41 -17.35
N SER A 177 0.60 -9.50 -16.62
CA SER A 177 1.68 -10.41 -16.24
C SER A 177 2.17 -11.14 -17.49
N LYS A 178 3.48 -11.07 -17.75
CA LYS A 178 4.12 -11.71 -18.90
C LYS A 178 4.71 -13.05 -18.50
#